data_AF-A0A960U101-F1
#
_entry.id   AF-A0A960U101-F1
#
_cell.length_a   1.000
_cell.length_b   1.000
_cell.length_c   1.000
_cell.angle_alpha   90.00
_cell.angle_beta   90.00
_cell.angle_gamma   90.00
#
_symmetry.space_group_name_H-M   'P 1'
#
loop_
_entity.id
_entity.type
_entity.pdbx_description
1 polymer ?
#
loop_
_entity_poly.entity_id
_entity_poly.type
_entity_poly.pdbx_seq_one_letter_code
_entity_poly.pdbx_strand_id
1 'polypeptide(L)' 'IPVVLRNTHNVMDNVNKKAWPGEVEVEFLDPIETADYGEANLQALIDLTRERIVAAYGDGSLTGVGYELYKAH' A
#
# COMPACT_ATOMS: atom_id res chain seq x y z
N ILE A 1 -10.41 -4.27 -3.98
CA ILE A 1 -10.01 -3.01 -4.66
C ILE A 1 -8.71 -2.55 -4.02
N PRO A 2 -7.60 -2.48 -4.76
CA PRO A 2 -6.33 -1.97 -4.23
C PRO A 2 -6.40 -0.46 -3.99
N VAL A 3 -5.79 0.02 -2.89
CA VAL A 3 -5.81 1.43 -2.48
C VAL A 3 -4.40 1.91 -2.20
N VAL A 4 -4.09 3.12 -2.65
CA VAL A 4 -2.81 3.81 -2.45
C VAL A 4 -3.04 5.05 -1.59
N LEU A 5 -2.24 5.20 -0.52
CA LEU A 5 -2.30 6.34 0.40
C LEU A 5 -0.95 7.07 0.44
N ARG A 6 -0.82 8.21 -0.24
CA ARG A 6 0.44 8.98 -0.28
C ARG A 6 0.47 10.04 0.82
N ASN A 7 1.69 10.48 1.18
CA ASN A 7 1.96 11.52 2.17
C ASN A 7 1.49 11.23 3.61
N THR A 8 1.08 9.99 3.91
CA THR A 8 0.64 9.61 5.26
C THR A 8 1.72 9.81 6.33
N HIS A 9 3.00 9.61 5.98
CA HIS A 9 4.13 9.86 6.87
C HIS A 9 4.37 11.34 7.20
N ASN A 10 3.90 12.27 6.36
CA ASN A 10 3.98 13.71 6.61
C ASN A 10 2.91 14.17 7.62
N VAL A 11 1.80 13.44 7.68
CA VAL A 11 0.68 13.71 8.58
C VAL A 11 0.84 12.95 9.90
N MET A 12 1.45 11.76 9.89
CA MET A 12 1.62 10.94 11.08
C MET A 12 2.98 10.25 11.10
N ASP A 13 3.73 10.50 12.17
CA ASP A 13 4.96 9.78 12.49
C ASP A 13 4.62 8.57 13.37
N ASN A 14 4.83 7.37 12.80
CA ASN A 14 4.55 6.11 13.48
C ASN A 14 5.52 5.79 14.62
N VAL A 15 6.73 6.33 14.62
CA VAL A 15 7.75 6.11 15.65
C VAL A 15 7.45 7.00 16.84
N ASN A 16 7.25 8.29 16.60
CA ASN A 16 7.04 9.27 17.66
C ASN A 16 5.57 9.42 18.09
N LYS A 17 4.63 8.73 17.41
CA LYS A 17 3.17 8.77 17.66
C LYS A 17 2.62 10.20 17.65
N LYS A 18 3.17 11.04 16.76
CA LYS A 18 2.77 12.44 16.59
C LYS A 18 2.05 12.62 15.26
N ALA A 19 1.10 13.53 15.24
CA ALA A 19 0.37 13.92 14.04
C ALA A 19 0.48 15.43 13.81
N TRP A 20 0.53 15.82 12.54
CA TRP A 20 0.53 17.22 12.09
C TRP A 20 -0.56 17.41 11.03
N PRO A 21 -1.13 18.62 10.91
CA PRO A 21 -1.99 18.94 9.79
C PRO A 21 -1.23 18.78 8.46
N GLY A 22 -1.86 18.14 7.48
CA GLY A 22 -1.32 17.96 6.16
C GLY A 22 -2.31 17.24 5.24
N GLU A 23 -1.94 17.11 3.98
CA GLU A 23 -2.78 16.47 2.96
C GLU A 23 -2.35 15.01 2.77
N VAL A 24 -3.34 14.12 2.70
CA VAL A 24 -3.16 12.71 2.32
C VAL A 24 -3.86 12.52 0.99
N GLU A 25 -3.13 12.00 0.01
CA GLU A 25 -3.70 11.65 -1.28
C GLU A 25 -4.18 10.20 -1.23
N VAL A 26 -5.39 9.96 -1.72
CA VAL A 26 -5.99 8.63 -1.81
C VAL A 26 -6.27 8.32 -3.26
N GLU A 27 -5.74 7.20 -3.74
CA GLU A 27 -5.99 6.71 -5.08
C GLU A 27 -6.58 5.29 -5.01
N PHE A 28 -7.69 5.10 -5.73
CA PHE A 28 -8.33 3.81 -5.90
C PHE A 28 -7.87 3.22 -7.22
N LEU A 29 -7.24 2.06 -7.17
CA LEU A 29 -6.81 1.35 -8.38
C LEU A 29 -7.94 0.46 -8.90
N ASP A 30 -7.80 0.05 -10.16
CA ASP A 30 -8.74 -0.89 -10.76
C ASP A 30 -8.89 -2.15 -9.92
N PRO A 31 -10.13 -2.65 -9.73
CA PRO A 31 -10.38 -3.90 -9.03
C PRO A 31 -9.56 -5.06 -9.60
N ILE A 32 -9.23 -6.00 -8.73
CA ILE A 32 -8.67 -7.29 -9.14
C ILE A 32 -9.80 -8.29 -9.04
N GLU A 33 -10.10 -8.95 -10.15
CA GLU A 33 -11.05 -10.05 -10.20
C GLU A 33 -10.47 -11.22 -9.41
N THR A 34 -11.12 -11.58 -8.30
CA THR A 34 -10.64 -12.63 -7.39
C THR A 34 -11.21 -14.00 -7.72
N ALA A 35 -12.13 -14.10 -8.69
CA ALA A 35 -12.82 -15.34 -9.04
C ALA A 35 -11.86 -16.48 -9.45
N ASP A 36 -10.70 -16.12 -10.01
CA ASP A 36 -9.67 -17.07 -10.45
C ASP A 36 -8.65 -17.43 -9.35
N TYR A 37 -8.74 -16.79 -8.18
CA TYR A 37 -7.80 -16.96 -7.07
C TYR A 37 -8.45 -17.72 -5.91
N GLY A 38 -8.31 -19.05 -5.90
CA GLY A 38 -8.63 -19.89 -4.74
C GLY A 38 -7.54 -19.84 -3.65
N GLU A 39 -7.74 -20.53 -2.51
CA GLU A 39 -6.76 -20.59 -1.41
C GLU A 39 -5.34 -20.97 -1.86
N ALA A 40 -5.22 -21.89 -2.82
CA ALA A 40 -3.93 -22.33 -3.36
C ALA A 40 -3.17 -21.22 -4.11
N ASN A 41 -3.87 -20.18 -4.58
CA ASN A 41 -3.31 -19.07 -5.36
C ASN A 41 -3.40 -17.72 -4.61
N LEU A 42 -3.72 -17.74 -3.32
CA LEU A 42 -3.85 -16.53 -2.50
C LEU A 42 -2.56 -15.69 -2.51
N GLN A 43 -1.39 -16.35 -2.45
CA GLN A 43 -0.11 -15.65 -2.48
C GLN A 43 0.09 -14.90 -3.80
N ALA A 44 -0.29 -15.49 -4.94
CA ALA A 44 -0.21 -14.83 -6.24
C ALA A 44 -1.14 -13.61 -6.33
N LEU A 45 -2.32 -13.66 -5.69
CA LEU A 45 -3.22 -12.50 -5.60
C LEU A 45 -2.60 -11.37 -4.76
N ILE A 46 -1.96 -11.71 -3.65
CA ILE A 46 -1.24 -10.76 -2.79
C ILE A 46 -0.12 -10.10 -3.57
N ASP A 47 0.69 -10.89 -4.28
CA ASP A 47 1.83 -10.40 -5.05
C ASP A 47 1.38 -9.49 -6.20
N LEU A 48 0.34 -9.86 -6.95
CA LEU A 48 -0.25 -9.01 -7.99
C LEU A 48 -0.80 -7.70 -7.43
N THR A 49 -1.52 -7.77 -6.30
CA THR A 49 -2.07 -6.57 -5.63
C THR A 49 -0.94 -5.63 -5.25
N ARG A 50 0.16 -6.18 -4.74
CA ARG A 50 1.35 -5.44 -4.36
C ARG A 50 2.02 -4.80 -5.56
N GLU A 51 2.24 -5.53 -6.65
CA GLU A 51 2.85 -5.01 -7.87
C GLU A 51 2.08 -3.80 -8.40
N ARG A 52 0.74 -3.86 -8.43
CA ARG A 52 -0.11 -2.72 -8.83
C ARG A 52 0.07 -1.50 -7.92
N ILE A 53 0.09 -1.71 -6.60
CA ILE A 53 0.32 -0.64 -5.63
C ILE A 53 1.72 -0.03 -5.83
N VAL A 54 2.77 -0.84 -5.98
CA VAL A 54 4.15 -0.36 -6.19
C VAL A 54 4.26 0.44 -7.48
N ALA A 55 3.68 -0.07 -8.58
CA ALA A 55 3.70 0.60 -9.87
C ALA A 55 3.02 1.97 -9.81
N ALA A 56 1.91 2.08 -9.08
CA ALA A 56 1.20 3.35 -8.87
C ALA A 56 2.01 4.37 -8.04
N TYR A 57 2.94 3.92 -7.17
CA TYR A 57 3.81 4.85 -6.43
C TYR A 57 4.86 5.51 -7.33
N GLY A 58 5.23 4.92 -8.47
CA GLY A 58 6.04 5.55 -9.53
C GLY A 58 7.52 5.81 -9.20
N ASP A 59 7.89 6.02 -7.93
CA ASP A 59 9.23 6.38 -7.47
C ASP A 59 9.90 5.29 -6.60
N GLY A 60 9.20 4.18 -6.32
CA GLY A 60 9.66 3.12 -5.43
C GLY A 60 9.69 3.50 -3.94
N SER A 61 9.25 4.72 -3.59
CA SER A 61 9.12 5.19 -2.21
C SER A 61 7.76 4.76 -1.65
N LEU A 62 7.64 3.46 -1.40
CA LEU A 62 6.57 2.95 -0.54
C LEU A 62 6.86 3.36 0.91
N THR A 63 6.91 4.66 1.21
CA THR A 63 7.08 5.19 2.58
C THR A 63 5.72 5.46 3.22
N GLY A 64 4.76 4.58 2.96
CA GLY A 64 3.45 4.58 3.59
C GLY A 64 3.46 3.79 4.90
N VAL A 65 2.59 4.19 5.84
CA VAL A 65 2.29 3.43 7.06
C VAL A 65 1.92 1.99 6.68
N GLY A 66 2.81 1.03 6.96
CA GLY A 66 2.63 -0.40 6.69
C GLY A 66 3.68 -1.06 5.78
N TYR A 67 4.49 -0.30 5.04
CA TYR A 67 5.51 -0.90 4.15
C TYR A 67 6.79 -1.33 4.89
N GLU A 68 7.25 -0.55 5.87
CA GLU A 68 8.45 -0.91 6.65
C GLU A 68 8.28 -2.18 7.50
N LEU A 69 7.03 -2.54 7.83
CA LEU A 69 6.72 -3.80 8.52
C LEU A 69 6.94 -5.04 7.64
N TYR A 70 6.93 -4.90 6.32
CA TYR A 70 7.12 -6.02 5.39
C TYR A 70 8.60 -6.29 5.08
N LYS A 71 9.47 -5.27 5.04
CA LYS A 71 10.91 -5.46 4.77
C LYS A 71 11.65 -6.27 5.86
N ALA A 72 11.01 -6.52 7.00
CA ALA A 72 11.56 -7.28 8.11
C ALA A 72 11.37 -8.81 7.99
N HIS A 73 10.80 -9.32 6.88
CA HIS A 73 10.60 -10.76 6.64
C HIS A 73 11.20 -11.22 5.31
#